data_AF-A0A6P5X6B6-F1
#
_entry.id   AF-A0A6P5X6B6-F1
#
_cell.length_a   1.000
_cell.length_b   1.000
_cell.length_c   1.000
_cell.angle_alpha   90.00
_cell.angle_beta   90.00
_cell.angle_gamma   90.00
#
_symmetry.space_group_name_H-M   'P 1'
#
loop_
_entity.id
_entity.type
_entity.pdbx_description
1 polymer ?
#
loop_
_entity_poly.entity_id
_entity_poly.type
_entity_poly.pdbx_seq_one_letter_code
_entity_poly.pdbx_strand_id
1 'polypeptide(L)'
;MDVPSSWDALRKQARKLEAQLDEQMNLYRKLVSTKVSTKVDSQENDLESGIDRLLKQLQQVNMQMQDWVSSGGSEMVSHTLTRHQEILQDLTQEFYRLRSSLRAKQEHASLLEDFREFDRSRLDLEEGVDSTEHALLKEHAAISRSTGQMDSVISQAQATLGALVLQRSTFGGINSKLSNVSSRLPTVKKNEKSC
;
A
#
# COMPACT_ATOMS: atom_id res chain seq x y z
N MET A 1 30.12 17.20 38.72
CA MET A 1 29.19 16.11 39.10
C MET A 1 27.86 16.46 38.45
N ASP A 2 27.61 15.95 37.25
CA ASP A 2 26.33 16.18 36.56
C ASP A 2 25.23 15.43 37.31
N VAL A 3 24.22 16.16 37.77
CA VAL A 3 23.06 15.58 38.45
C VAL A 3 22.39 14.61 37.46
N PRO A 4 22.17 13.34 37.82
CA PRO A 4 21.45 12.41 36.97
C PRO A 4 20.12 13.04 36.55
N SER A 5 19.88 13.17 35.24
CA SER A 5 18.61 13.67 34.75
C SER A 5 17.49 12.84 35.35
N SER A 6 16.50 13.50 35.97
CA SER A 6 15.39 12.80 36.61
C SER A 6 14.67 11.91 35.59
N TRP A 7 14.20 10.74 36.02
CA TRP A 7 13.44 9.81 35.18
C TRP A 7 12.32 10.50 34.38
N ASP A 8 11.55 11.38 35.03
CA ASP A 8 10.46 12.10 34.37
C ASP A 8 10.95 13.06 33.28
N ALA A 9 12.12 13.66 33.44
CA ALA A 9 12.73 14.50 32.41
C ALA A 9 13.13 13.68 31.18
N LEU A 10 13.80 12.53 31.40
CA LEU A 10 14.15 11.59 30.33
C LEU A 10 12.89 11.11 29.59
N ARG A 11 11.85 10.72 30.34
CA ARG A 11 10.58 10.24 29.76
C ARG A 11 9.87 11.30 28.92
N LYS A 12 9.83 12.54 29.41
CA LYS A 12 9.27 13.67 28.64
C LYS A 12 10.09 13.94 27.38
N GLN A 13 11.41 13.83 27.46
CA GLN A 13 12.30 14.00 26.31
C GLN A 13 12.11 12.90 25.27
N ALA A 14 12.03 11.63 25.66
CA ALA A 14 11.77 10.51 24.75
C ALA A 14 10.45 10.71 24.01
N ARG A 15 9.34 10.99 24.72
CA ARG A 15 8.03 11.25 24.08
C ARG A 15 8.05 12.41 23.09
N LYS A 16 8.81 13.47 23.39
CA LYS A 16 8.96 14.61 22.48
C LYS A 16 9.70 14.19 21.21
N LEU A 17 10.79 13.43 21.35
CA LEU A 17 11.57 12.94 20.21
C LEU A 17 10.75 11.95 19.37
N GLU A 18 10.00 11.05 20.00
CA GLU A 18 9.08 10.12 19.33
C GLU A 18 8.04 10.88 18.48
N ALA A 19 7.37 11.88 19.05
CA ALA A 19 6.39 12.67 18.33
C ALA A 19 7.00 13.45 17.15
N GLN A 20 8.20 14.01 17.33
CA GLN A 20 8.93 14.67 16.24
C GLN A 20 9.34 13.68 15.15
N LEU A 21 9.75 12.47 15.53
CA LEU A 21 10.13 11.44 14.57
C LEU A 21 8.92 10.97 13.77
N ASP A 22 7.77 10.76 14.41
CA ASP A 22 6.51 10.40 13.74
C ASP A 22 6.10 11.45 12.70
N GLU A 23 6.22 12.74 13.03
CA GLU A 23 5.93 13.83 12.10
C GLU A 23 6.87 13.79 10.88
N GLN A 24 8.18 13.69 11.11
CA GLN A 24 9.18 13.61 10.02
C GLN A 24 9.01 12.36 9.17
N MET A 25 8.71 11.21 9.80
CA MET A 25 8.41 9.96 9.11
C MET A 25 7.18 10.07 8.22
N ASN A 26 6.14 10.77 8.66
CA ASN A 26 4.95 11.03 7.84
C ASN A 26 5.27 11.92 6.64
N LEU A 27 6.13 12.93 6.80
CA LEU A 27 6.60 13.75 5.67
C LEU A 27 7.44 12.91 4.69
N TYR A 28 8.33 12.06 5.21
CA TYR A 28 9.14 11.18 4.39
C TYR A 28 8.30 10.17 3.61
N ARG A 29 7.28 9.54 4.23
CA ARG A 29 6.31 8.69 3.49
C ARG A 29 5.63 9.41 2.34
N LYS A 30 5.18 10.65 2.57
CA LYS A 30 4.56 11.47 1.52
C LYS A 30 5.54 11.67 0.38
N LEU A 31 6.78 12.04 0.68
CA LEU A 31 7.86 12.18 -0.30
C LEU A 31 8.06 10.88 -1.10
N VAL A 32 8.18 9.73 -0.41
CA VAL A 32 8.32 8.41 -1.04
C VAL A 32 7.14 8.03 -1.92
N SER A 33 5.92 8.48 -1.59
CA SER A 33 4.73 8.23 -2.41
C SER A 33 4.64 9.17 -3.62
N THR A 34 5.10 10.41 -3.49
CA THR A 34 5.01 11.43 -4.55
C THR A 34 6.18 11.39 -5.53
N LYS A 35 7.36 10.88 -5.13
CA LYS A 35 8.54 10.79 -5.99
C LYS A 35 8.35 9.70 -7.05
N VAL A 36 7.89 10.11 -8.23
CA VAL A 36 7.92 9.31 -9.47
C VAL A 36 8.82 9.94 -10.55
N SER A 37 9.20 11.23 -10.49
CA SER A 37 9.92 11.81 -11.64
C SER A 37 10.72 13.12 -11.44
N THR A 38 10.99 13.63 -10.23
CA THR A 38 11.58 14.98 -10.09
C THR A 38 12.83 15.02 -9.23
N LYS A 39 13.89 15.65 -9.78
CA LYS A 39 15.17 16.05 -9.15
C LYS A 39 14.96 16.88 -7.87
N VAL A 40 14.59 16.21 -6.79
CA VAL A 40 14.49 16.79 -5.44
C VAL A 40 15.35 15.92 -4.52
N ASP A 41 16.67 15.89 -4.78
CA ASP A 41 17.63 15.13 -3.96
C ASP A 41 18.00 15.86 -2.68
N SER A 42 18.05 17.20 -2.70
CA SER A 42 18.48 17.99 -1.54
C SER A 42 17.50 17.88 -0.38
N GLN A 43 16.20 18.08 -0.63
CA GLN A 43 15.17 18.02 0.42
C GLN A 43 14.99 16.60 0.98
N GLU A 44 15.24 15.56 0.17
CA GLU A 44 15.24 14.18 0.63
C GLU A 44 16.40 13.91 1.59
N ASN A 45 17.63 14.27 1.19
CA ASN A 45 18.82 14.08 2.03
C ASN A 45 18.71 14.88 3.34
N ASP A 46 18.12 16.07 3.32
CA ASP A 46 17.86 16.88 4.51
C ASP A 46 16.86 16.19 5.46
N LEU A 47 15.79 15.59 4.91
CA LEU A 47 14.82 14.83 5.70
C LEU A 47 15.42 13.52 6.25
N GLU A 48 16.16 12.76 5.43
CA GLU A 48 16.83 11.53 5.88
C GLU A 48 17.81 11.80 7.01
N SER A 49 18.68 12.80 6.84
CA SER A 49 19.66 13.18 7.85
C SER A 49 19.00 13.72 9.13
N GLY A 50 17.87 14.41 9.01
CA GLY A 50 17.03 14.84 10.13
C GLY A 50 16.47 13.67 10.93
N ILE A 51 15.91 12.67 10.25
CA ILE A 51 15.37 11.45 10.87
C ILE A 51 16.49 10.65 11.55
N ASP A 52 17.63 10.43 10.87
CA ASP A 52 18.79 9.75 11.44
C ASP A 52 19.31 10.44 12.70
N ARG A 53 19.32 11.78 12.73
CA ARG A 53 19.72 12.55 13.91
C ARG A 53 18.75 12.35 15.07
N LEU A 54 17.44 12.40 14.81
CA LEU A 54 16.43 12.20 15.84
C LEU A 54 16.45 10.76 16.40
N LEU A 55 16.65 9.76 15.54
CA LEU A 55 16.83 8.35 15.95
C LEU A 55 18.02 8.20 16.90
N LYS A 56 19.18 8.77 16.55
CA LYS A 56 20.38 8.75 17.42
C LYS A 56 20.15 9.44 18.75
N GLN A 57 19.42 10.56 18.76
CA GLN A 57 19.06 11.26 20.00
C GLN A 57 18.13 10.43 20.87
N LEU A 58 17.11 9.78 20.29
CA LEU A 58 16.19 8.91 21.03
C LEU A 58 16.92 7.68 21.59
N GLN A 59 17.85 7.10 20.81
CA GLN A 59 18.72 6.02 21.28
C GLN A 59 19.58 6.46 22.47
N GLN A 60 20.15 7.66 22.43
CA GLN A 60 20.93 8.20 23.56
C GLN A 60 20.06 8.37 24.81
N VAL A 61 18.84 8.89 24.67
CA VAL A 61 17.90 9.04 25.80
C VAL A 61 17.50 7.67 26.36
N ASN A 62 17.23 6.68 25.52
CA ASN A 62 16.95 5.31 25.95
C ASN A 62 18.13 4.68 26.70
N MET A 63 19.37 4.96 26.29
CA MET A 63 20.56 4.51 27.01
C MET A 63 20.67 5.17 28.40
N GLN A 64 20.42 6.47 28.50
CA GLN A 64 20.39 7.17 29.80
C GLN A 64 19.27 6.64 30.71
N MET A 65 18.11 6.31 30.15
CA MET A 65 17.04 5.64 30.89
C MET A 65 17.45 4.25 31.37
N GLN A 66 18.17 3.48 30.55
CA GLN A 66 18.70 2.17 30.91
C GLN A 66 19.70 2.25 32.06
N ASP A 67 20.60 3.22 32.04
CA ASP A 67 21.53 3.47 33.14
C ASP A 67 20.79 3.83 34.43
N TRP A 68 19.75 4.67 34.33
CA TRP A 68 18.92 5.06 35.46
C TRP A 68 18.16 3.86 36.06
N VAL A 69 17.53 3.02 35.22
CA VAL A 69 16.88 1.77 35.66
C VAL A 69 17.88 0.83 36.32
N SER A 70 19.08 0.69 35.75
CA SER A 70 20.13 -0.18 36.28
C SER A 70 20.69 0.29 37.63
N SER A 71 20.55 1.59 37.96
CA SER A 71 20.97 2.18 39.24
C SER A 71 20.00 1.94 40.42
N GLY A 72 18.90 1.20 40.21
CA GLY A 72 17.92 0.87 41.25
C GLY A 72 16.48 1.31 40.93
N GLY A 73 16.11 1.34 39.66
CA GLY A 73 14.75 1.68 39.22
C GLY A 73 13.71 0.62 39.61
N SER A 74 12.46 1.06 39.80
CA SER A 74 11.32 0.17 40.06
C SER A 74 10.93 -0.63 38.80
N GLU A 75 10.33 -1.81 38.96
CA GLU A 75 9.83 -2.67 37.87
C GLU A 75 8.94 -1.92 36.85
N MET A 76 8.11 -0.99 37.33
CA MET A 76 7.26 -0.15 36.47
C MET A 76 8.08 0.77 35.54
N VAL A 77 9.22 1.27 36.02
CA VAL A 77 10.16 2.11 35.27
C VAL A 77 10.84 1.26 34.18
N SER A 78 11.21 0.02 34.53
CA SER A 78 11.77 -0.96 33.58
C SER A 78 10.81 -1.26 32.43
N HIS A 79 9.53 -1.54 32.71
CA HIS A 79 8.54 -1.76 31.65
C HIS A 79 8.34 -0.54 30.75
N THR A 80 8.35 0.65 31.34
CA THR A 80 8.24 1.89 30.56
C THR A 80 9.45 2.08 29.63
N LEU A 81 10.65 1.75 30.10
CA LEU A 81 11.85 1.74 29.27
C LEU A 81 11.77 0.72 28.14
N THR A 82 11.36 -0.52 28.43
CA THR A 82 11.17 -1.56 27.39
C THR A 82 10.26 -1.05 26.29
N ARG A 83 9.15 -0.37 26.64
CA ARG A 83 8.26 0.23 25.65
C ARG A 83 8.94 1.30 24.79
N HIS A 84 9.76 2.17 25.38
CA HIS A 84 10.50 3.18 24.62
C HIS A 84 11.57 2.55 23.70
N GLN A 85 12.16 1.41 24.10
CA GLN A 85 13.09 0.64 23.25
C GLN A 85 12.38 -0.01 22.06
N GLU A 86 11.21 -0.60 22.29
CA GLU A 86 10.36 -1.17 21.22
C GLU A 86 9.95 -0.09 20.21
N ILE A 87 9.48 1.07 20.68
CA ILE A 87 9.10 2.19 19.81
C ILE A 87 10.30 2.65 18.96
N LEU A 88 11.48 2.81 19.56
CA LEU A 88 12.69 3.16 18.81
C LEU A 88 13.02 2.10 17.74
N GLN A 89 12.91 0.83 18.08
CA GLN A 89 13.17 -0.26 17.14
C GLN A 89 12.20 -0.24 15.96
N ASP A 90 10.90 -0.12 16.23
CA ASP A 90 9.85 -0.08 15.21
C ASP A 90 10.07 1.10 14.25
N LEU A 91 10.32 2.29 14.79
CA LEU A 91 10.57 3.51 14.02
C LEU A 91 11.84 3.38 13.16
N THR A 92 12.90 2.77 13.72
CA THR A 92 14.16 2.54 13.00
C THR A 92 13.96 1.57 11.83
N GLN A 93 13.31 0.43 12.08
CA GLN A 93 13.02 -0.56 11.04
C GLN A 93 12.17 0.04 9.93
N GLU A 94 11.18 0.83 10.31
CA GLU A 94 10.31 1.48 9.36
C GLU A 94 11.02 2.50 8.49
N PHE A 95 11.91 3.31 9.07
CA PHE A 95 12.74 4.26 8.32
C PHE A 95 13.56 3.54 7.25
N TYR A 96 14.27 2.46 7.62
CA TYR A 96 15.05 1.68 6.65
C TYR A 96 14.18 1.03 5.57
N ARG A 97 12.97 0.58 5.92
CA ARG A 97 12.01 0.04 4.95
C ARG A 97 11.54 1.11 3.94
N LEU A 98 11.26 2.32 4.40
CA LEU A 98 10.87 3.42 3.51
C LEU A 98 12.02 3.81 2.60
N ARG A 99 13.24 3.89 3.14
CA ARG A 99 14.44 4.22 2.39
C ARG A 99 14.78 3.19 1.31
N SER A 100 14.65 1.90 1.62
CA SER A 100 14.84 0.84 0.63
C SER A 100 13.76 0.86 -0.45
N SER A 101 12.49 1.12 -0.07
CA SER A 101 11.38 1.28 -1.02
C SER A 101 11.61 2.47 -1.96
N LEU A 102 12.10 3.59 -1.44
CA LEU A 102 12.43 4.77 -2.24
C LEU A 102 13.53 4.48 -3.25
N ARG A 103 14.62 3.86 -2.80
CA ARG A 103 15.73 3.45 -3.67
C ARG A 103 15.26 2.52 -4.79
N ALA A 104 14.47 1.51 -4.47
CA ALA A 104 13.94 0.58 -5.47
C ALA A 104 13.06 1.30 -6.53
N LYS A 105 12.26 2.29 -6.11
CA LYS A 105 11.48 3.13 -7.05
C LYS A 105 12.37 4.00 -7.91
N GLN A 106 13.42 4.57 -7.34
CA GLN A 106 14.38 5.40 -8.07
C GLN A 106 15.15 4.59 -9.11
N GLU A 107 15.66 3.41 -8.73
CA GLU A 107 16.31 2.48 -9.66
C GLU A 107 15.37 2.08 -10.80
N HIS A 108 14.11 1.74 -10.49
CA HIS A 108 13.11 1.44 -11.50
C HIS A 108 12.81 2.63 -12.43
N ALA A 109 12.75 3.85 -11.89
CA ALA A 109 12.55 5.06 -12.70
C ALA A 109 13.75 5.35 -13.60
N SER A 110 14.98 5.23 -13.10
CA SER A 110 16.21 5.39 -13.89
C SER A 110 16.30 4.37 -15.03
N LEU A 111 15.92 3.11 -14.78
CA LEU A 111 15.88 2.09 -15.84
C LEU A 111 14.84 2.40 -16.93
N LEU A 112 13.67 2.93 -16.55
CA LEU A 112 12.66 3.37 -17.52
C LEU A 112 13.10 4.61 -18.31
N GLU A 113 13.84 5.52 -17.69
CA GLU A 113 14.43 6.68 -18.34
C GLU A 113 15.47 6.24 -19.37
N ASP A 114 16.38 5.33 -19.00
CA ASP A 114 17.40 4.75 -19.89
C ASP A 114 16.76 4.01 -21.07
N PHE A 115 15.69 3.25 -20.83
CA PHE A 115 14.93 2.60 -21.91
C PHE A 115 14.27 3.61 -22.85
N ARG A 116 13.71 4.71 -22.32
CA ARG A 116 13.11 5.77 -23.13
C ARG A 116 14.14 6.53 -23.94
N GLU A 117 15.34 6.77 -23.39
CA GLU A 117 16.43 7.44 -24.07
C GLU A 117 17.05 6.53 -25.14
N PHE A 118 17.18 5.23 -24.88
CA PHE A 118 17.52 4.23 -25.88
C PHE A 118 16.51 4.19 -27.04
N ASP A 119 15.21 4.16 -26.76
CA ASP A 119 14.17 4.16 -27.79
C ASP A 119 14.18 5.48 -28.60
N ARG A 120 14.41 6.62 -27.94
CA ARG A 120 14.58 7.93 -28.61
C ARG A 120 15.79 7.96 -29.53
N SER A 121 16.95 7.54 -29.05
CA SER A 121 18.19 7.56 -29.83
C SER A 121 18.12 6.62 -31.04
N ARG A 122 17.37 5.51 -30.94
CA ARG A 122 17.07 4.65 -32.09
C ARG A 122 16.13 5.32 -33.09
N LEU A 123 15.06 5.98 -32.62
CA LEU A 123 14.15 6.73 -33.50
C LEU A 123 14.88 7.85 -34.24
N ASP A 124 15.72 8.63 -33.54
CA ASP A 124 16.51 9.71 -34.13
C ASP A 124 17.55 9.20 -35.16
N LEU A 125 18.04 7.96 -35.01
CA LEU A 125 18.98 7.33 -35.96
C LEU A 125 18.28 6.76 -37.21
N GLU A 126 17.02 6.34 -37.09
CA GLU A 126 16.19 5.75 -38.15
C GLU A 126 15.38 6.81 -38.95
N GLU A 127 15.26 8.05 -38.45
CA GLU A 127 14.48 9.15 -39.06
C GLU A 127 15.02 9.59 -40.45
N GLY A 128 16.14 9.03 -40.91
CA GLY A 128 16.65 9.21 -42.26
C GLY A 128 15.99 8.34 -43.35
N VAL A 129 15.44 7.15 -43.03
CA VAL A 129 15.05 6.16 -44.07
C VAL A 129 13.75 5.36 -43.80
N ASP A 130 13.26 5.19 -42.56
CA ASP A 130 12.26 4.12 -42.26
C ASP A 130 10.94 4.53 -41.58
N SER A 131 10.42 5.72 -41.87
CA SER A 131 9.20 6.26 -41.21
C SER A 131 7.92 5.43 -41.44
N THR A 132 7.81 4.71 -42.56
CA THR A 132 6.59 3.96 -42.93
C THR A 132 6.54 2.55 -42.33
N GLU A 133 7.65 1.82 -42.28
CA GLU A 133 7.67 0.45 -41.73
C GLU A 133 7.41 0.49 -40.21
N HIS A 134 8.04 1.45 -39.53
CA HIS A 134 7.79 1.72 -38.11
C HIS A 134 6.32 2.07 -37.81
N ALA A 135 5.65 2.83 -38.69
CA ALA A 135 4.23 3.14 -38.55
C ALA A 135 3.34 1.88 -38.67
N LEU A 136 3.66 0.99 -39.62
CA LEU A 136 2.94 -0.27 -39.81
C LEU A 136 3.17 -1.25 -38.65
N LEU A 137 4.39 -1.37 -38.14
CA LEU A 137 4.68 -2.19 -36.97
C LEU A 137 3.93 -1.71 -35.72
N LYS A 138 3.86 -0.39 -35.53
CA LYS A 138 3.08 0.21 -34.43
C LYS A 138 1.59 -0.07 -34.57
N GLU A 139 1.04 0.01 -35.79
CA GLU A 139 -0.35 -0.34 -36.08
C GLU A 139 -0.61 -1.82 -35.78
N HIS A 140 0.25 -2.72 -36.27
CA HIS A 140 0.14 -4.15 -36.02
C HIS A 140 0.13 -4.48 -34.52
N ALA A 141 1.01 -3.85 -33.73
CA ALA A 141 1.03 -4.01 -32.28
C ALA A 141 -0.25 -3.48 -31.62
N ALA A 142 -0.82 -2.38 -32.14
CA ALA A 142 -2.11 -1.85 -31.67
C ALA A 142 -3.27 -2.81 -31.98
N ILE A 143 -3.31 -3.39 -33.18
CA ILE A 143 -4.30 -4.39 -33.59
C ILE A 143 -4.23 -5.60 -32.68
N SER A 144 -3.03 -6.16 -32.43
CA SER A 144 -2.87 -7.35 -31.57
C SER A 144 -3.37 -7.09 -30.14
N ARG A 145 -3.10 -5.91 -29.57
CA ARG A 145 -3.64 -5.52 -28.26
C ARG A 145 -5.16 -5.41 -28.28
N SER A 146 -5.73 -4.79 -29.32
CA SER A 146 -7.19 -4.67 -29.48
C SER A 146 -7.87 -6.04 -29.58
N THR A 147 -7.28 -6.98 -30.33
CA THR A 147 -7.79 -8.36 -30.45
C THR A 147 -7.86 -9.04 -29.09
N GLY A 148 -6.80 -8.97 -28.27
CA GLY A 148 -6.82 -9.57 -26.93
C GLY A 148 -7.86 -8.93 -25.99
N GLN A 149 -8.11 -7.63 -26.10
CA GLN A 149 -9.19 -6.96 -25.36
C GLN A 149 -10.58 -7.44 -25.82
N MET A 150 -10.78 -7.64 -27.12
CA MET A 150 -12.02 -8.19 -27.66
C MET A 150 -12.27 -9.62 -27.17
N ASP A 151 -11.24 -10.47 -27.10
CA ASP A 151 -11.35 -11.82 -26.54
C ASP A 151 -11.78 -11.82 -25.07
N SER A 152 -11.26 -10.86 -24.28
CA SER A 152 -11.69 -10.67 -22.89
C SER A 152 -13.16 -10.28 -22.79
N VAL A 153 -13.63 -9.36 -23.65
CA VAL A 153 -15.05 -8.97 -23.71
C VAL A 153 -15.94 -10.14 -24.14
N ILE A 154 -15.51 -10.95 -25.11
CA ILE A 154 -16.23 -12.16 -25.55
C ILE A 154 -16.33 -13.16 -24.40
N SER A 155 -15.23 -13.40 -23.69
CA SER A 155 -15.21 -14.31 -22.53
C SER A 155 -16.16 -13.83 -21.42
N GLN A 156 -16.17 -12.53 -21.11
CA GLN A 156 -17.09 -11.95 -20.13
C GLN A 156 -18.56 -12.07 -20.57
N ALA A 157 -18.84 -11.85 -21.86
CA ALA A 157 -20.18 -12.01 -22.42
C ALA A 157 -20.67 -13.47 -22.34
N GLN A 158 -19.80 -14.44 -22.64
CA GLN A 158 -20.11 -15.87 -22.49
C GLN A 158 -20.38 -16.26 -21.03
N ALA A 159 -19.58 -15.78 -20.09
CA ALA A 159 -19.81 -16.00 -18.66
C ALA A 159 -21.16 -15.43 -18.21
N THR A 160 -21.50 -14.23 -18.67
CA THR A 160 -22.78 -13.56 -18.38
C THR A 160 -23.97 -14.34 -18.97
N LEU A 161 -23.84 -14.84 -20.20
CA LEU A 161 -24.84 -15.70 -20.82
C LEU A 161 -25.04 -16.99 -20.01
N GLY A 162 -23.95 -17.64 -19.58
CA GLY A 162 -24.01 -18.83 -18.73
C GLY A 162 -24.74 -18.56 -17.40
N ALA A 163 -24.48 -17.43 -16.77
CA ALA A 163 -25.17 -17.00 -15.55
C ALA A 163 -26.67 -16.78 -15.77
N LEU A 164 -27.07 -16.12 -16.87
CA LEU A 164 -28.48 -15.91 -17.22
C LEU A 164 -29.21 -17.22 -17.52
N VAL A 165 -28.57 -18.17 -18.20
CA VAL A 165 -29.13 -19.52 -18.45
C VAL A 165 -29.35 -20.28 -17.15
N LEU A 166 -28.36 -20.24 -16.23
CA LEU A 166 -28.49 -20.87 -14.91
C LEU A 166 -29.60 -20.22 -14.08
N GLN A 167 -29.71 -18.88 -14.12
CA GLN A 167 -30.76 -18.12 -13.45
C GLN A 167 -32.14 -18.49 -14.00
N ARG A 168 -32.29 -18.61 -15.33
CA ARG A 168 -33.53 -19.06 -15.98
C ARG A 168 -33.93 -20.47 -15.54
N SER A 169 -32.97 -21.41 -15.50
CA SER A 169 -33.22 -22.77 -15.01
C SER A 169 -33.71 -22.77 -13.55
N THR A 170 -33.08 -21.95 -12.70
CA THR A 170 -33.47 -21.79 -11.29
C THR A 170 -34.90 -21.25 -11.17
N PHE A 171 -35.27 -20.21 -11.92
CA PHE A 171 -36.65 -19.68 -11.94
C PHE A 171 -37.68 -20.69 -12.47
N GLY A 172 -37.32 -21.45 -13.51
CA GLY A 172 -38.16 -22.54 -14.01
C GLY A 172 -38.44 -23.60 -12.93
N GLY A 173 -37.42 -23.95 -12.14
CA GLY A 173 -37.55 -24.85 -10.99
C GLY A 173 -38.33 -24.28 -9.81
N ILE A 174 -38.33 -22.96 -9.62
CA ILE A 174 -39.15 -22.30 -8.59
C ILE A 174 -40.63 -22.41 -8.95
N ASN A 175 -41.03 -22.22 -10.21
CA ASN A 175 -42.42 -22.34 -10.61
C ASN A 175 -42.98 -23.75 -10.38
N SER A 176 -42.18 -24.80 -10.67
CA SER A 176 -42.59 -26.18 -10.39
C SER A 176 -42.67 -26.48 -8.89
N LYS A 177 -41.73 -25.98 -8.08
CA LYS A 177 -41.79 -26.06 -6.62
C LYS A 177 -43.00 -25.31 -6.04
N LEU A 178 -43.29 -24.11 -6.53
CA LEU A 178 -44.44 -23.31 -6.11
C LEU A 178 -45.76 -24.01 -6.47
N SER A 179 -45.87 -24.56 -7.68
CA SER A 179 -47.02 -25.39 -8.08
C SER A 179 -47.20 -26.62 -7.17
N ASN A 180 -46.09 -27.28 -6.80
CA ASN A 180 -46.12 -28.44 -5.90
C ASN A 180 -46.46 -28.06 -4.44
N VAL A 181 -46.09 -26.88 -3.99
CA VAL A 181 -46.50 -26.36 -2.67
C VAL A 181 -47.98 -25.95 -2.71
N SER A 182 -48.43 -25.30 -3.78
CA SER A 182 -49.84 -24.92 -3.98
C SER A 182 -50.77 -26.13 -4.00
N SER A 183 -50.34 -27.27 -4.53
CA SER A 183 -51.14 -28.51 -4.53
C SER A 183 -51.17 -29.22 -3.18
N ARG A 184 -50.26 -28.88 -2.25
CA ARG A 184 -50.18 -29.43 -0.89
C ARG A 184 -50.74 -28.50 0.18
N LEU A 185 -51.06 -27.24 -0.16
CA LEU A 185 -51.77 -26.35 0.75
C LEU A 185 -53.26 -26.74 0.78
N PRO A 186 -53.79 -27.19 1.93
CA PRO A 186 -55.22 -27.44 2.05
C PRO A 186 -55.98 -26.13 1.87
N THR A 187 -56.84 -26.07 0.85
CA THR A 187 -57.77 -24.95 0.62
C THR A 187 -58.62 -24.79 1.88
N VAL A 188 -58.39 -23.72 2.66
CA VAL A 188 -59.25 -23.39 3.80
C VAL A 188 -60.62 -23.02 3.24
N LYS A 189 -61.54 -23.98 3.19
CA LYS A 189 -62.95 -23.69 3.00
C LYS A 189 -63.41 -22.98 4.27
N LYS A 190 -63.71 -21.68 4.16
CA LYS A 190 -64.55 -20.99 5.13
C LYS A 190 -65.91 -21.69 5.11
N ASN A 191 -66.12 -22.62 6.03
CA ASN A 191 -67.45 -23.10 6.37
C ASN A 191 -68.16 -21.98 7.12
N GLU A 192 -68.72 -21.04 6.36
CA GLU A 192 -69.75 -20.13 6.83
C GLU A 192 -71.09 -20.86 6.68
N LYS A 193 -71.52 -21.53 7.76
CA LYS A 193 -72.94 -21.80 7.98
C LYS A 193 -73.29 -21.47 9.43
N SER A 194 -74.01 -20.36 9.50
CA SER A 194 -74.75 -19.78 10.60
C SER A 194 -75.88 -20.71 11.07
N CYS A 195 -76.20 -20.61 12.36
CA CYS A 195 -77.37 -21.13 13.11
C CYS A 195 -77.68 -22.63 13.06
#